data_AF-D7LC32-F1
#
_entry.id   AF-D7LC32-F1
#
_cell.length_a   1.000
_cell.length_b   1.000
_cell.length_c   1.000
_cell.angle_alpha   90.00
_cell.angle_beta   90.00
_cell.angle_gamma   90.00
#
_symmetry.space_group_name_H-M   'P 1'
#
loop_
_entity.id
_entity.type
_entity.pdbx_description
1 polymer ?
#
loop_
_entity_poly.entity_id
_entity_poly.type
_entity_poly.pdbx_seq_one_letter_code
_entity_poly.pdbx_strand_id
1 'polypeptide(L)'
;MSYIPAAVMTDIVRRVGSDGFPNLGPLIAAGPFFQEIVFSRDVLLDVDLDEVLFNSRLGREESIYRPFLLRCAAAGHEVARYLEGLRRLTQEGLSVEALEMLGEVGYSSIYATFAFAVMLLCCGSYDQGMVVTRTFFSRIETLEEAIAVAGVVEDQIRHIGPAGRNVFDVSSYENFIPSYGLCLYFSQMNI
;
A
#
# COMPACT_ATOMS: atom_id res chain seq x y z
N MET A 1 -17.27 12.51 39.43
CA MET A 1 -16.87 11.69 38.28
C MET A 1 -15.67 12.35 37.63
N SER A 2 -14.50 11.71 37.64
CA SER A 2 -13.32 12.21 36.94
C SER A 2 -13.46 11.91 35.45
N TYR A 3 -13.69 12.94 34.65
CA TYR A 3 -13.73 12.82 33.20
C TYR A 3 -12.30 12.83 32.66
N ILE A 4 -11.91 11.79 31.92
CA ILE A 4 -10.63 11.78 31.20
C ILE A 4 -10.77 12.80 30.05
N PRO A 5 -9.89 13.81 29.94
CA PRO A 5 -9.96 14.78 28.85
C PRO A 5 -9.91 14.09 27.48
N ALA A 6 -10.68 14.59 26.52
CA ALA A 6 -10.74 14.01 25.17
C ALA A 6 -9.35 13.89 24.52
N ALA A 7 -8.47 14.88 24.71
CA ALA A 7 -7.09 14.83 24.20
C ALA A 7 -6.27 13.66 24.78
N VAL A 8 -6.45 13.34 26.07
CA VAL A 8 -5.78 12.19 26.71
C VAL A 8 -6.34 10.89 26.15
N MET A 9 -7.66 10.84 25.93
CA MET A 9 -8.27 9.66 25.31
C MET A 9 -7.79 9.45 23.87
N THR A 10 -7.70 10.51 23.07
CA THR A 10 -7.15 10.45 21.71
C THR A 10 -5.72 9.93 21.71
N ASP A 11 -4.84 10.41 22.62
CA ASP A 11 -3.46 9.90 22.69
C ASP A 11 -3.40 8.42 23.09
N ILE A 12 -4.28 7.96 24.00
CA ILE A 12 -4.38 6.53 24.34
C ILE A 12 -4.79 5.72 23.11
N VAL A 13 -5.86 6.12 22.42
CA VAL A 13 -6.36 5.40 21.23
C VAL A 13 -5.33 5.40 20.11
N ARG A 14 -4.62 6.51 19.91
CA ARG A 14 -3.52 6.62 18.94
C ARG A 14 -2.44 5.60 19.21
N ARG A 15 -1.96 5.48 20.45
CA ARG A 15 -0.95 4.47 20.85
C ARG A 15 -1.44 3.05 20.64
N VAL A 16 -2.70 2.76 20.98
CA VAL A 16 -3.31 1.44 20.72
C VAL A 16 -3.33 1.13 19.22
N GLY A 17 -3.59 2.14 18.38
CA GLY A 17 -3.52 2.02 16.92
C GLY A 17 -2.10 1.81 16.40
N SER A 18 -1.10 2.47 16.99
CA SER A 18 0.31 2.30 16.64
C SER A 18 0.88 0.94 17.02
N ASP A 19 0.24 0.20 17.94
CA ASP A 19 0.57 -1.21 18.23
C ASP A 19 -0.07 -2.17 17.20
N GLY A 20 -0.94 -1.67 16.32
CA GLY A 20 -1.61 -2.43 15.27
C GLY A 20 -3.09 -2.08 15.14
N PHE A 21 -3.54 -1.83 13.90
CA PHE A 21 -4.92 -1.43 13.63
C PHE A 21 -6.03 -2.39 14.14
N PRO A 22 -5.85 -3.74 14.25
CA PRO A 22 -6.93 -4.61 14.74
C PRO A 22 -7.31 -4.32 16.20
N ASN A 23 -6.38 -3.76 16.98
CA ASN A 23 -6.60 -3.37 18.38
C ASN A 23 -7.65 -2.25 18.54
N LEU A 24 -7.94 -1.51 17.46
CA LEU A 24 -8.97 -0.48 17.44
C LEU A 24 -10.40 -1.05 17.33
N GLY A 25 -10.55 -2.32 16.93
CA GLY A 25 -11.86 -2.97 16.77
C GLY A 25 -12.75 -2.92 18.03
N PRO A 26 -12.25 -3.32 19.21
CA PRO A 26 -13.00 -3.20 20.47
C PRO A 26 -13.39 -1.76 20.81
N LEU A 27 -12.55 -0.77 20.49
CA LEU A 27 -12.85 0.64 20.73
C LEU A 27 -13.98 1.14 19.83
N ILE A 28 -13.97 0.75 18.55
CA ILE A 28 -15.08 1.03 17.63
C ILE A 28 -16.39 0.42 18.16
N ALA A 29 -16.34 -0.80 18.69
CA ALA A 29 -17.51 -1.49 19.25
C ALA A 29 -18.01 -0.90 20.58
N ALA A 30 -17.16 -0.19 21.32
CA ALA A 30 -17.49 0.39 22.63
C ALA A 30 -18.52 1.54 22.55
N GLY A 31 -18.66 2.18 21.37
CA GLY A 31 -19.74 3.14 21.10
C GLY A 31 -19.28 4.42 20.38
N PRO A 32 -20.23 5.34 20.13
CA PRO A 32 -20.01 6.50 19.24
C PRO A 32 -18.84 7.40 19.65
N PHE A 33 -18.64 7.60 20.95
CA PHE A 33 -17.54 8.42 21.46
C PHE A 33 -16.16 7.88 21.04
N PHE A 34 -15.91 6.58 21.22
CA PHE A 34 -14.65 5.96 20.80
C PHE A 34 -14.56 5.85 19.29
N GLN A 35 -15.68 5.63 18.61
CA GLN A 35 -15.74 5.62 17.15
C GLN A 35 -15.28 6.96 16.56
N GLU A 36 -15.74 8.10 17.11
CA GLU A 36 -15.29 9.43 16.71
C GLU A 36 -13.78 9.63 16.92
N ILE A 37 -13.23 9.13 18.02
CA ILE A 37 -11.79 9.22 18.31
C ILE A 37 -10.98 8.34 17.34
N VAL A 38 -11.39 7.08 17.13
CA VAL A 38 -10.70 6.15 16.23
C VAL A 38 -10.67 6.67 14.80
N PHE A 39 -11.75 7.33 14.35
CA PHE A 39 -11.83 7.93 13.02
C PHE A 39 -11.36 9.39 12.98
N SER A 40 -10.73 9.89 14.03
CA SER A 40 -10.04 11.18 14.00
C SER A 40 -8.82 11.10 13.09
N ARG A 41 -8.47 12.24 12.48
CA ARG A 41 -7.34 12.31 11.54
C ARG A 41 -6.02 11.87 12.18
N ASP A 42 -5.79 12.25 13.43
CA ASP A 42 -4.55 11.95 14.15
C ASP A 42 -4.36 10.44 14.38
N VAL A 43 -5.44 9.72 14.69
CA VAL A 43 -5.39 8.26 14.85
C VAL A 43 -5.24 7.57 13.49
N LEU A 44 -5.96 8.03 12.47
CA LEU A 44 -5.93 7.42 11.14
C LEU A 44 -4.60 7.62 10.40
N LEU A 45 -3.82 8.65 10.75
CA LEU A 45 -2.49 8.90 10.18
C LEU A 45 -1.38 8.11 10.89
N ASP A 46 -1.51 7.85 12.18
CA ASP A 46 -0.47 7.24 13.03
C ASP A 46 -0.71 5.74 13.33
N VAL A 47 -1.79 5.16 12.80
CA VAL A 47 -2.12 3.75 12.98
C VAL A 47 -1.08 2.87 12.29
N ASP A 48 -0.68 1.77 12.92
CA ASP A 48 0.21 0.80 12.27
C ASP A 48 -0.58 -0.12 11.31
N LEU A 49 -0.14 -0.14 10.05
CA LEU A 49 -0.70 -0.93 8.95
C LEU A 49 0.30 -1.96 8.40
N ASP A 50 1.40 -2.25 9.10
CA ASP A 50 2.40 -3.23 8.67
C ASP A 50 1.78 -4.61 8.40
N GLU A 51 0.82 -5.05 9.23
CA GLU A 51 0.10 -6.30 8.99
C GLU A 51 -0.58 -6.31 7.61
N VAL A 52 -1.14 -5.17 7.16
CA VAL A 52 -1.77 -5.05 5.84
C VAL A 52 -0.72 -5.00 4.74
N LEU A 53 0.42 -4.35 4.99
CA LEU A 53 1.53 -4.28 4.06
C LEU A 53 2.08 -5.68 3.74
N PHE A 54 2.25 -6.53 4.75
CA PHE A 54 2.81 -7.88 4.59
C PHE A 54 1.74 -8.96 4.36
N ASN A 55 0.46 -8.67 4.62
CA ASN A 55 -0.68 -9.51 4.27
C ASN A 55 -1.71 -8.71 3.45
N SER A 56 -1.36 -8.36 2.22
CA SER A 56 -2.20 -7.51 1.36
C SER A 56 -3.56 -8.11 0.99
N ARG A 57 -3.83 -9.38 1.35
CA ARG A 57 -5.19 -9.97 1.30
C ARG A 57 -6.18 -9.17 2.15
N LEU A 58 -5.71 -8.53 3.21
CA LEU A 58 -6.49 -7.64 4.07
C LEU A 58 -6.89 -6.32 3.37
N GLY A 59 -6.23 -5.96 2.28
CA GLY A 59 -6.53 -4.79 1.46
C GLY A 59 -7.50 -5.05 0.29
N ARG A 60 -7.98 -6.29 0.13
CA ARG A 60 -8.92 -6.67 -0.95
C ARG A 60 -10.26 -5.95 -0.85
N GLU A 61 -11.00 -5.95 -1.95
CA GLU A 61 -12.35 -5.39 -2.02
C GLU A 61 -13.32 -6.03 -1.03
N GLU A 62 -13.19 -7.34 -0.81
CA GLU A 62 -14.07 -8.12 0.05
C GLU A 62 -13.64 -8.10 1.53
N SER A 63 -12.53 -7.42 1.85
CA SER A 63 -12.01 -7.37 3.22
C SER A 63 -12.94 -6.60 4.15
N ILE A 64 -13.18 -7.16 5.34
CA ILE A 64 -13.92 -6.50 6.42
C ILE A 64 -13.23 -5.20 6.88
N TYR A 65 -11.92 -5.06 6.63
CA TYR A 65 -11.13 -3.91 7.00
C TYR A 65 -11.17 -2.78 5.97
N ARG A 66 -11.70 -3.03 4.76
CA ARG A 66 -11.74 -2.05 3.66
C ARG A 66 -12.32 -0.70 4.06
N PRO A 67 -13.45 -0.59 4.78
CA PRO A 67 -13.98 0.72 5.19
C PRO A 67 -13.01 1.51 6.08
N PHE A 68 -12.24 0.82 6.93
CA PHE A 68 -11.22 1.45 7.77
C PHE A 68 -10.01 1.90 6.94
N LEU A 69 -9.50 1.03 6.05
CA LEU A 69 -8.36 1.33 5.20
C LEU A 69 -8.64 2.51 4.24
N LEU A 70 -9.84 2.57 3.67
CA LEU A 70 -10.26 3.71 2.84
C LEU A 70 -10.29 5.02 3.61
N ARG A 71 -10.67 5.00 4.89
CA ARG A 71 -10.60 6.19 5.76
C ARG A 71 -9.17 6.59 6.05
N CYS A 72 -8.26 5.63 6.26
CA CYS A 72 -6.83 5.91 6.41
C CYS A 72 -6.26 6.56 5.14
N ALA A 73 -6.56 5.99 3.97
CA ALA A 73 -6.12 6.53 2.68
C ALA A 73 -6.67 7.95 2.42
N ALA A 74 -7.94 8.19 2.77
CA ALA A 74 -8.57 9.50 2.68
C ALA A 74 -8.00 10.52 3.68
N ALA A 75 -7.55 10.07 4.86
CA ALA A 75 -6.86 10.90 5.84
C ALA A 75 -5.43 11.27 5.43
N GLY A 76 -4.86 10.52 4.48
CA GLY A 76 -3.50 10.74 3.94
C GLY A 76 -2.46 9.72 4.39
N HIS A 77 -2.87 8.59 5.01
CA HIS A 77 -1.94 7.60 5.50
C HIS A 77 -1.17 6.93 4.35
N GLU A 78 0.16 6.96 4.41
CA GLU A 78 1.03 6.59 3.29
C GLU A 78 0.88 5.12 2.86
N VAL A 79 0.94 4.19 3.81
CA VAL A 79 0.74 2.74 3.54
C VAL A 79 -0.66 2.46 2.97
N ALA A 80 -1.71 3.07 3.52
CA ALA A 80 -3.07 2.88 3.02
C ALA A 80 -3.23 3.40 1.59
N ARG A 81 -2.68 4.58 1.27
CA ARG A 81 -2.68 5.12 -0.10
C ARG A 81 -1.87 4.25 -1.05
N TYR A 82 -0.71 3.77 -0.62
CA TYR A 82 0.12 2.86 -1.40
C TYR A 82 -0.65 1.58 -1.77
N LEU A 83 -1.23 0.91 -0.78
CA LEU A 83 -1.96 -0.35 -0.99
C LEU A 83 -3.24 -0.14 -1.81
N GLU A 84 -3.97 0.97 -1.60
CA GLU A 84 -5.16 1.28 -2.40
C GLU A 84 -4.81 1.65 -3.85
N GLY A 85 -3.72 2.40 -4.08
CA GLY A 85 -3.21 2.68 -5.41
C GLY A 85 -2.80 1.40 -6.14
N LEU A 86 -2.06 0.52 -5.46
CA LEU A 86 -1.67 -0.79 -5.98
C LEU A 86 -2.90 -1.65 -6.30
N ARG A 87 -3.92 -1.65 -5.44
CA ARG A 87 -5.17 -2.36 -5.66
C ARG A 87 -5.93 -1.85 -6.88
N ARG A 88 -6.06 -0.53 -7.04
CA ARG A 88 -6.74 0.06 -8.21
C ARG A 88 -6.02 -0.30 -9.51
N LEU A 89 -4.69 -0.14 -9.54
CA LEU A 89 -3.89 -0.49 -10.72
C LEU A 89 -4.01 -1.97 -11.10
N THR A 90 -4.20 -2.86 -10.13
CA THR A 90 -4.28 -4.32 -10.35
C THR A 90 -5.71 -4.83 -10.62
N GLN A 91 -6.73 -4.24 -9.98
CA GLN A 91 -8.12 -4.71 -10.08
C GLN A 91 -8.97 -3.87 -11.04
N GLU A 92 -8.79 -2.57 -11.06
CA GLU A 92 -9.60 -1.64 -11.88
C GLU A 92 -8.91 -1.29 -13.21
N GLY A 93 -7.59 -1.49 -13.25
CA GLY A 93 -6.76 -1.25 -14.42
C GLY A 93 -5.98 0.06 -14.31
N LEU A 94 -5.23 0.37 -15.37
CA LEU A 94 -4.41 1.58 -15.42
C LEU A 94 -5.29 2.83 -15.44
N SER A 95 -5.21 3.64 -14.39
CA SER A 95 -5.81 4.97 -14.32
C SER A 95 -4.79 6.00 -13.85
N VAL A 96 -4.94 7.24 -14.31
CA VAL A 96 -4.07 8.34 -13.91
C VAL A 96 -4.21 8.57 -12.41
N GLU A 97 -5.43 8.49 -11.88
CA GLU A 97 -5.73 8.70 -10.47
C GLU A 97 -5.05 7.65 -9.58
N ALA A 98 -4.98 6.39 -10.00
CA ALA A 98 -4.33 5.34 -9.23
C ALA A 98 -2.80 5.45 -9.30
N LEU A 99 -2.26 5.89 -10.45
CA LEU A 99 -0.84 6.16 -10.61
C LEU A 99 -0.40 7.40 -9.80
N GLU A 100 -1.21 8.46 -9.77
CA GLU A 100 -1.00 9.65 -8.93
C GLU A 100 -1.03 9.28 -7.45
N MET A 101 -2.01 8.49 -7.01
CA MET A 101 -2.09 8.02 -5.63
C MET A 101 -0.83 7.27 -5.19
N LEU A 102 -0.29 6.43 -6.08
CA LEU A 102 0.94 5.69 -5.81
C LEU A 102 2.19 6.58 -5.92
N GLY A 103 2.17 7.59 -6.79
CA GLY A 103 3.24 8.57 -6.95
C GLY A 103 3.38 9.55 -5.79
N GLU A 104 2.28 9.99 -5.18
CA GLU A 104 2.27 10.85 -3.98
C GLU A 104 3.00 10.21 -2.79
N VAL A 105 2.92 8.88 -2.68
CA VAL A 105 3.59 8.09 -1.65
C VAL A 105 4.80 7.33 -2.20
N GLY A 106 5.16 7.55 -3.46
CA GLY A 106 6.17 6.77 -4.16
C GLY A 106 7.55 6.84 -3.51
N TYR A 107 7.80 7.82 -2.65
CA TYR A 107 9.08 7.98 -1.95
C TYR A 107 9.03 7.65 -0.45
N SER A 108 7.85 7.37 0.11
CA SER A 108 7.71 7.13 1.55
C SER A 108 8.32 5.80 2.00
N SER A 109 8.19 4.75 1.19
CA SER A 109 8.76 3.43 1.46
C SER A 109 9.49 2.87 0.24
N ILE A 110 10.42 1.94 0.49
CA ILE A 110 11.16 1.29 -0.60
C ILE A 110 10.24 0.45 -1.51
N TYR A 111 9.18 -0.14 -0.92
CA TYR A 111 8.14 -0.87 -1.65
C TYR A 111 7.32 0.06 -2.55
N ALA A 112 6.96 1.25 -2.06
CA ALA A 112 6.26 2.25 -2.85
C ALA A 112 7.13 2.78 -3.99
N THR A 113 8.43 3.02 -3.74
CA THR A 113 9.37 3.47 -4.79
C THR A 113 9.52 2.41 -5.88
N PHE A 114 9.70 1.15 -5.48
CA PHE A 114 9.80 0.05 -6.44
C PHE A 114 8.52 -0.12 -7.26
N ALA A 115 7.37 -0.21 -6.59
CA ALA A 115 6.08 -0.36 -7.26
C ALA A 115 5.80 0.81 -8.21
N PHE A 116 6.13 2.04 -7.81
CA PHE A 116 5.90 3.22 -8.65
C PHE A 116 6.77 3.21 -9.89
N ALA A 117 8.04 2.86 -9.74
CA ALA A 117 8.95 2.69 -10.87
C ALA A 117 8.41 1.65 -11.87
N VAL A 118 8.02 0.47 -11.39
CA VAL A 118 7.45 -0.60 -12.23
C VAL A 118 6.21 -0.11 -12.96
N MET A 119 5.26 0.51 -12.24
CA MET A 119 4.02 0.98 -12.84
C MET A 119 4.24 2.08 -13.89
N LEU A 120 5.18 3.01 -13.66
CA LEU A 120 5.56 4.02 -14.66
C LEU A 120 6.12 3.40 -15.93
N LEU A 121 7.02 2.41 -15.80
CA LEU A 121 7.59 1.69 -16.93
C LEU A 121 6.51 0.93 -17.71
N CYS A 122 5.62 0.23 -17.01
CA CYS A 122 4.48 -0.48 -17.62
C CYS A 122 3.50 0.46 -18.33
N CYS A 123 3.32 1.69 -17.83
CA CYS A 123 2.52 2.74 -18.48
C CYS A 123 3.23 3.41 -19.68
N GLY A 124 4.46 3.03 -20.00
CA GLY A 124 5.26 3.63 -21.08
C GLY A 124 5.89 4.98 -20.72
N SER A 125 5.83 5.40 -19.45
CA SER A 125 6.50 6.60 -18.94
C SER A 125 7.96 6.28 -18.61
N TYR A 126 8.73 5.87 -19.63
CA TYR A 126 10.08 5.33 -19.47
C TYR A 126 11.05 6.29 -18.78
N ASP A 127 11.07 7.56 -19.19
CA ASP A 127 12.01 8.54 -18.62
C ASP A 127 11.77 8.73 -17.12
N GLN A 128 10.51 8.89 -16.71
CA GLN A 128 10.16 9.01 -15.29
C GLN A 128 10.40 7.70 -14.54
N GLY A 129 9.98 6.57 -15.11
CA GLY A 129 10.20 5.24 -14.53
C GLY A 129 11.68 4.97 -14.26
N MET A 130 12.58 5.37 -15.17
CA MET A 130 14.03 5.25 -14.98
C MET A 130 14.56 6.17 -13.87
N VAL A 131 14.03 7.38 -13.73
CA VAL A 131 14.39 8.30 -12.62
C VAL A 131 14.01 7.68 -11.27
N VAL A 132 12.80 7.14 -11.15
CA VAL A 132 12.34 6.50 -9.91
C VAL A 132 13.13 5.22 -9.65
N THR A 133 13.43 4.42 -10.68
CA THR A 133 14.26 3.22 -10.58
C THR A 133 15.66 3.53 -10.05
N ARG A 134 16.30 4.60 -10.54
CA ARG A 134 17.59 5.05 -10.00
C ARG A 134 17.50 5.48 -8.54
N THR A 135 16.40 6.12 -8.16
CA THR A 135 16.14 6.52 -6.76
C THR A 135 15.94 5.31 -5.86
N PHE A 136 15.29 4.25 -6.35
CA PHE A 136 15.19 2.97 -5.66
C PHE A 136 16.58 2.36 -5.43
N PHE A 137 17.40 2.24 -6.49
CA PHE A 137 18.75 1.68 -6.36
C PHE A 137 19.70 2.53 -5.50
N SER A 138 19.51 3.86 -5.42
CA SER A 138 20.31 4.69 -4.51
C SER A 138 19.99 4.47 -3.02
N ARG A 139 18.88 3.79 -2.70
CA ARG A 139 18.42 3.51 -1.32
C ARG A 139 18.73 2.08 -0.87
N ILE A 140 19.29 1.25 -1.74
CA ILE A 140 19.54 -0.17 -1.50
C ILE A 140 21.04 -0.44 -1.64
N GLU A 141 21.58 -1.25 -0.73
CA GLU A 141 23.03 -1.54 -0.70
C GLU A 141 23.38 -2.76 -1.56
N THR A 142 22.46 -3.72 -1.69
CA THR A 142 22.72 -5.02 -2.31
C THR A 142 21.64 -5.45 -3.29
N LEU A 143 22.04 -6.26 -4.28
CA LEU A 143 21.08 -6.87 -5.20
C LEU A 143 20.10 -7.79 -4.47
N GLU A 144 20.54 -8.50 -3.42
CA GLU A 144 19.69 -9.38 -2.62
C GLU A 144 18.54 -8.62 -1.95
N GLU A 145 18.83 -7.43 -1.42
CA GLU A 145 17.81 -6.54 -0.85
C GLU A 145 16.83 -6.04 -1.91
N ALA A 146 17.32 -5.67 -3.11
CA ALA A 146 16.45 -5.30 -4.23
C ALA A 146 15.50 -6.44 -4.63
N ILE A 147 16.02 -7.68 -4.67
CA ILE A 147 15.22 -8.88 -4.95
C ILE A 147 14.17 -9.12 -3.86
N ALA A 148 14.54 -8.94 -2.59
CA ALA A 148 13.61 -9.08 -1.48
C ALA A 148 12.45 -8.07 -1.58
N VAL A 149 12.75 -6.81 -1.87
CA VAL A 149 11.71 -5.78 -2.08
C VAL A 149 10.81 -6.12 -3.27
N ALA A 150 11.40 -6.55 -4.39
CA ALA A 150 10.64 -6.97 -5.56
C ALA A 150 9.70 -8.15 -5.24
N GLY A 151 10.18 -9.13 -4.48
CA GLY A 151 9.39 -10.28 -4.03
C GLY A 151 8.20 -9.86 -3.17
N VAL A 152 8.39 -8.93 -2.23
CA VAL A 152 7.28 -8.40 -1.40
C VAL A 152 6.23 -7.72 -2.27
N VAL A 153 6.63 -6.85 -3.21
CA VAL A 153 5.68 -6.14 -4.09
C VAL A 153 4.96 -7.10 -5.03
N GLU A 154 5.66 -8.11 -5.56
CA GLU A 154 5.05 -9.15 -6.39
C GLU A 154 4.01 -9.95 -5.61
N ASP A 155 4.34 -10.37 -4.38
CA ASP A 155 3.42 -11.06 -3.50
C ASP A 155 2.22 -10.17 -3.16
N GLN A 156 2.42 -8.87 -2.93
CA GLN A 156 1.33 -7.94 -2.68
C GLN A 156 0.35 -7.88 -3.86
N ILE A 157 0.86 -7.74 -5.08
CA ILE A 157 0.07 -7.73 -6.32
C ILE A 157 -0.69 -9.06 -6.47
N ARG A 158 0.00 -10.19 -6.29
CA ARG A 158 -0.59 -11.54 -6.40
C ARG A 158 -1.68 -11.77 -5.36
N HIS A 159 -1.43 -11.34 -4.12
CA HIS A 159 -2.38 -11.46 -3.02
C HIS A 159 -3.57 -10.53 -3.18
N ILE A 160 -3.43 -9.34 -3.77
CA ILE A 160 -4.59 -8.52 -4.15
C ILE A 160 -5.41 -9.27 -5.20
N GLY A 161 -4.72 -9.88 -6.17
CA GLY A 161 -5.31 -10.71 -7.21
C GLY A 161 -6.01 -9.91 -8.31
N PRO A 162 -6.16 -10.48 -9.51
CA PRO A 162 -6.89 -9.84 -10.60
C PRO A 162 -8.37 -9.69 -10.22
N ALA A 163 -9.01 -8.61 -10.68
CA ALA A 163 -10.46 -8.46 -10.50
C ALA A 163 -11.22 -9.64 -11.12
N GLY A 164 -12.38 -9.96 -10.55
CA GLY A 164 -13.37 -10.88 -11.13
C GLY A 164 -13.97 -10.43 -12.48
N ARG A 165 -13.31 -9.53 -13.21
CA ARG A 165 -13.61 -9.10 -14.58
C ARG A 165 -12.34 -8.83 -15.37
N ASN A 166 -11.48 -9.83 -15.57
CA ASN A 166 -10.50 -9.89 -16.67
C ASN A 166 -9.76 -8.57 -17.01
N VAL A 167 -9.34 -7.78 -16.03
CA VAL A 167 -8.56 -6.56 -16.29
C VAL A 167 -7.09 -6.92 -16.57
N PHE A 168 -6.67 -8.10 -16.13
CA PHE A 168 -5.44 -8.78 -16.55
C PHE A 168 -5.78 -10.25 -16.74
N ASP A 169 -6.00 -10.65 -18.00
CA ASP A 169 -6.11 -12.06 -18.35
C ASP A 169 -4.77 -12.74 -17.98
N VAL A 170 -4.77 -14.03 -17.67
CA VAL A 170 -3.56 -14.78 -17.29
C VAL A 170 -2.51 -14.72 -18.40
N SER A 171 -2.95 -14.51 -19.65
CA SER A 171 -2.14 -14.20 -20.83
C SER A 171 -1.45 -12.82 -20.80
N SER A 172 -2.02 -11.84 -20.08
CA SER A 172 -1.48 -10.49 -19.88
C SER A 172 -0.49 -10.44 -18.72
N TYR A 173 -0.63 -11.34 -17.74
CA TYR A 173 0.28 -11.48 -16.61
C TYR A 173 1.67 -11.96 -17.07
N GLU A 174 1.74 -12.86 -18.07
CA GLU A 174 2.99 -13.28 -18.76
C GLU A 174 3.62 -12.17 -19.61
N ASN A 175 2.86 -11.13 -19.96
CA ASN A 175 3.32 -9.98 -20.74
C ASN A 175 3.66 -8.75 -19.87
N PHE A 176 3.14 -8.68 -18.65
CA PHE A 176 3.36 -7.57 -17.70
C PHE A 176 4.55 -7.83 -16.78
N ILE A 177 4.77 -9.10 -16.45
CA ILE A 177 5.99 -9.63 -15.86
C ILE A 177 6.42 -10.71 -16.85
N PRO A 178 7.65 -10.69 -17.40
CA PRO A 178 8.10 -11.81 -18.23
C PRO A 178 7.85 -13.11 -17.46
N SER A 179 7.71 -14.23 -18.16
CA SER A 179 7.58 -15.59 -17.60
C SER A 179 8.67 -16.02 -16.58
N TYR A 180 9.55 -15.09 -16.23
CA TYR A 180 10.71 -15.13 -15.38
C TYR A 180 10.55 -14.32 -14.06
N GLY A 181 9.41 -13.66 -13.80
CA GLY A 181 9.23 -12.85 -12.57
C GLY A 181 9.84 -11.44 -12.65
N LEU A 182 9.37 -10.49 -11.82
CA LEU A 182 9.83 -9.08 -11.86
C LEU A 182 11.36 -9.00 -11.63
N CYS A 183 11.85 -9.94 -10.82
CA CYS A 183 13.26 -10.15 -10.51
C CYS A 183 14.15 -10.36 -11.75
N LEU A 184 13.67 -11.12 -12.74
CA LEU A 184 14.46 -11.41 -13.95
C LEU A 184 14.31 -10.31 -15.03
N TYR A 185 13.20 -9.56 -15.04
CA TYR A 185 13.04 -8.39 -15.91
C TYR A 185 14.12 -7.32 -15.63
N PHE A 186 14.33 -6.99 -14.35
CA PHE A 186 15.36 -6.01 -13.96
C PHE A 186 16.79 -6.54 -14.17
N SER A 187 17.02 -7.85 -14.09
CA SER A 187 18.33 -8.44 -14.42
C SER A 187 18.69 -8.36 -15.91
N GLN A 188 17.70 -8.19 -16.78
CA GLN A 188 17.86 -8.08 -18.24
C GLN A 188 17.91 -6.63 -18.72
N MET A 189 17.42 -5.68 -17.94
CA MET A 189 17.71 -4.27 -18.14
C MET A 189 19.17 -4.03 -17.73
N ASN A 190 20.07 -3.89 -18.71
CA ASN A 190 21.47 -3.51 -18.49
C ASN A 190 21.55 -2.17 -17.73
N ILE A 191 21.54 -2.22 -16.39
CA ILE A 191 21.89 -1.14 -15.47
C ILE A 191 23.36 -1.31 -15.09
#